data_AF-A0A127QMB6-F1
#
_entry.id   AF-A0A127QMB6-F1
#
_cell.length_a   1.000
_cell.length_b   1.000
_cell.length_c   1.000
_cell.angle_alpha   90.00
_cell.angle_beta   90.00
_cell.angle_gamma   90.00
#
_symmetry.space_group_name_H-M   'P 1'
#
loop_
_entity.id
_entity.type
_entity.pdbx_description
1 polymer ?
#
loop_
_entity_poly.entity_id
_entity_poly.type
_entity_poly.pdbx_seq_one_letter_code
_entity_poly.pdbx_strand_id
1 'polypeptide(L)'
;MEVGAILCYFLAAELFVRGNRRDYPVVPAQQCVSIEHYQEVMMKQRLRTMLMVIAPFLIAACDQNGNFIQEAGLEKLHRGESSEADVRNAMGQPDTVWEKENGERTLEYPKGPAGARTWIFYIGKDGKLSDYKQVLTEENFARIKVGMSKEEVRQMLGKPRTVVQFTRKNEEVWDWRYIQSDASQAFFNVHMDITSGLVTGTSVSQVYGH
;
A
#
# COMPACT_ATOMS: atom_id res chain seq x y z
N MET A 1 37.08 13.71 -22.06
CA MET A 1 37.81 13.79 -23.35
C MET A 1 36.76 14.04 -24.44
N GLU A 2 36.37 15.29 -24.60
CA GLU A 2 35.05 15.65 -25.16
C GLU A 2 35.13 16.76 -26.23
N VAL A 3 36.30 16.92 -26.87
CA VAL A 3 36.52 18.02 -27.84
C VAL A 3 36.76 17.51 -29.28
N GLY A 4 37.10 16.23 -29.45
CA GLY A 4 37.43 15.67 -30.77
C GLY A 4 36.23 15.29 -31.66
N ALA A 5 35.09 14.94 -31.07
CA ALA A 5 33.93 14.42 -31.82
C ALA A 5 33.11 15.53 -32.53
N ILE A 6 33.15 16.76 -32.02
CA ILE A 6 32.34 17.87 -32.55
C ILE A 6 32.96 18.46 -33.83
N LEU A 7 34.30 18.41 -33.97
CA LEU A 7 34.98 18.91 -35.18
C LEU A 7 34.74 18.03 -36.43
N CYS A 8 34.41 16.74 -36.26
CA CYS A 8 34.21 15.82 -37.39
C CYS A 8 32.86 16.05 -38.10
N TYR A 9 31.86 16.56 -37.40
CA TYR A 9 30.54 16.86 -37.99
C TYR A 9 30.53 18.17 -38.79
N PHE A 10 31.33 19.17 -38.40
CA PHE A 10 31.38 20.46 -39.08
C PHE A 10 32.09 20.40 -40.45
N LEU A 11 33.14 19.59 -40.59
CA LEU A 11 33.87 19.46 -41.87
C LEU A 11 33.09 18.69 -42.95
N ALA A 12 32.17 17.79 -42.56
CA ALA A 12 31.37 17.01 -43.49
C ALA A 12 30.19 17.78 -44.10
N ALA A 13 29.72 18.84 -43.42
CA ALA A 13 28.59 19.65 -43.89
C ALA A 13 29.01 20.71 -44.94
N GLU A 14 30.23 21.22 -44.92
CA GLU A 14 30.73 22.20 -45.91
C GLU A 14 31.04 21.58 -47.29
N LEU A 15 31.28 20.26 -47.37
CA LEU A 15 31.52 19.55 -48.64
C LEU A 15 30.22 19.20 -49.40
N PHE A 16 29.04 19.35 -48.78
CA PHE A 16 27.74 19.06 -49.42
C PHE A 16 27.21 20.22 -50.28
N VAL A 17 27.73 21.45 -50.12
CA VAL A 17 27.25 22.65 -50.85
C VAL A 17 27.96 22.87 -52.20
N ARG A 18 29.04 22.14 -52.50
CA ARG A 18 29.70 22.18 -53.82
C ARG A 18 29.46 20.89 -54.59
N GLY A 19 28.38 20.89 -55.38
CA GLY A 19 28.02 19.77 -56.25
C GLY A 19 29.14 19.39 -57.21
N ASN A 20 29.77 18.25 -56.97
CA ASN A 20 30.51 17.52 -57.99
C ASN A 20 30.42 16.01 -57.70
N ARG A 21 29.55 15.31 -58.44
CA ARG A 21 29.41 13.85 -58.36
C ARG A 21 30.54 13.19 -59.14
N ARG A 22 31.69 12.99 -58.50
CA ARG A 22 32.73 12.05 -58.90
C ARG A 22 33.81 12.13 -57.83
N ASP A 23 33.69 11.26 -56.83
CA ASP A 23 34.73 10.77 -55.90
C ASP A 23 34.06 10.39 -54.57
N TYR A 24 33.53 9.16 -54.51
CA TYR A 24 33.21 8.55 -53.23
C TYR A 24 34.46 7.78 -52.76
N PRO A 25 35.02 8.07 -51.58
CA PRO A 25 36.02 7.19 -51.00
C PRO A 25 35.37 5.86 -50.62
N VAL A 26 35.95 4.76 -51.11
CA VAL A 26 35.59 3.40 -50.71
C VAL A 26 36.04 3.22 -49.25
N VAL A 27 35.10 3.19 -48.31
CA VAL A 27 35.40 2.90 -46.90
C VAL A 27 35.77 1.42 -46.77
N PRO A 28 36.94 1.06 -46.21
CA PRO A 28 37.35 -0.33 -46.07
C PRO A 28 36.46 -1.08 -45.06
N ALA A 29 36.09 -2.32 -45.40
CA ALA A 29 35.17 -3.19 -44.64
C ALA A 29 35.58 -3.48 -43.18
N GLN A 30 36.82 -3.17 -42.79
CA GLN A 30 37.33 -3.32 -41.42
C GLN A 30 36.59 -2.42 -40.40
N GLN A 31 35.94 -1.35 -40.86
CA GLN A 31 35.34 -0.33 -40.00
C GLN A 31 33.87 -0.63 -39.61
N CYS A 32 33.21 -1.60 -40.25
CA CYS A 32 31.85 -2.03 -39.90
C CYS A 32 31.81 -2.97 -38.68
N VAL A 33 32.84 -3.78 -38.45
CA VAL A 33 32.90 -4.76 -37.34
C VAL A 33 32.95 -4.06 -35.97
N SER A 34 33.44 -2.82 -35.92
CA SER A 34 33.59 -2.05 -34.68
C SER A 34 32.26 -1.60 -34.07
N ILE A 35 31.19 -1.47 -34.87
CA ILE A 35 29.92 -0.89 -34.43
C ILE A 35 29.05 -1.92 -33.70
N GLU A 36 29.00 -3.17 -34.18
CA GLU A 36 28.23 -4.25 -33.56
C GLU A 36 28.81 -4.67 -32.19
N HIS A 37 30.14 -4.66 -32.05
CA HIS A 37 30.79 -4.98 -30.78
C HIS A 37 30.64 -3.86 -29.73
N TYR A 38 30.50 -2.60 -30.16
CA TYR A 38 30.39 -1.44 -29.27
C TYR A 38 29.00 -1.33 -28.61
N GLN A 39 27.93 -1.73 -29.32
CA GLN A 39 26.54 -1.68 -28.83
C GLN A 39 26.33 -2.63 -27.64
N GLU A 40 26.85 -3.85 -27.71
CA GLU A 40 26.76 -4.88 -26.66
C GLU A 40 27.49 -4.48 -25.36
N VAL A 41 28.71 -3.94 -25.48
CA VAL A 41 29.52 -3.54 -24.32
C VAL A 41 28.94 -2.31 -23.64
N MET A 42 28.49 -1.31 -24.41
CA MET A 42 27.89 -0.10 -23.89
C MET A 42 26.52 -0.35 -23.25
N MET A 43 25.69 -1.25 -23.80
CA MET A 43 24.42 -1.66 -23.15
C MET A 43 24.67 -2.40 -21.84
N LYS A 44 25.65 -3.32 -21.78
CA LYS A 44 25.99 -4.05 -20.55
C LYS A 44 26.59 -3.14 -19.48
N GLN A 45 27.40 -2.14 -19.87
CA GLN A 45 27.90 -1.13 -18.94
C GLN A 45 26.77 -0.21 -18.44
N ARG A 46 25.90 0.29 -19.32
CA ARG A 46 24.74 1.10 -18.90
C ARG A 46 23.78 0.32 -18.00
N LEU A 47 23.53 -0.96 -18.29
CA LEU A 47 22.72 -1.84 -17.44
C LEU A 47 23.36 -2.06 -16.06
N ARG A 48 24.68 -2.27 -15.99
CA ARG A 48 25.42 -2.41 -14.72
C ARG A 48 25.43 -1.12 -13.90
N THR A 49 25.65 0.03 -14.54
CA THR A 49 25.60 1.34 -13.87
C THR A 49 24.18 1.66 -13.40
N MET A 50 23.16 1.36 -14.20
CA MET A 50 21.76 1.53 -13.83
C MET A 50 21.36 0.61 -12.66
N LEU A 51 21.83 -0.63 -12.62
CA LEU A 51 21.63 -1.54 -11.49
C LEU A 51 22.27 -1.03 -10.20
N MET A 52 23.50 -0.50 -10.26
CA MET A 52 24.18 0.06 -9.09
C MET A 52 23.56 1.35 -8.57
N VAL A 53 22.92 2.15 -9.43
CA VAL A 53 22.24 3.39 -9.02
C VAL A 53 20.83 3.11 -8.49
N ILE A 54 20.08 2.15 -9.05
CA ILE A 54 18.69 1.88 -8.64
C ILE A 54 18.60 1.02 -7.38
N ALA A 55 19.52 0.06 -7.18
CA ALA A 55 19.53 -0.82 -6.02
C ALA A 55 19.49 -0.09 -4.65
N PRO A 56 20.25 1.00 -4.40
CA PRO A 56 20.15 1.72 -3.13
C PRO A 56 18.86 2.52 -2.94
N PHE A 57 18.09 2.83 -3.99
CA PHE A 57 16.79 3.51 -3.85
C PHE A 57 15.66 2.56 -3.42
N LEU A 58 15.80 1.25 -3.61
CA LEU A 58 14.77 0.27 -3.22
C LEU A 58 14.79 -0.08 -1.72
N ILE A 59 15.86 0.26 -1.00
CA ILE A 59 16.05 -0.15 0.41
C ILE A 59 15.33 0.81 1.40
N ALA A 60 14.87 1.97 0.96
CA ALA A 60 14.19 2.95 1.80
C ALA A 60 12.66 2.71 1.98
N ALA A 61 12.13 1.55 1.59
CA ALA A 61 10.70 1.26 1.60
C ALA A 61 10.19 0.42 2.79
N CYS A 62 11.08 0.00 3.70
CA CYS A 62 10.72 -0.79 4.88
C CYS A 62 10.80 0.06 6.15
N ASP A 63 9.78 0.00 7.01
CA ASP A 63 9.87 0.57 8.36
C ASP A 63 10.73 -0.29 9.30
N GLN A 64 11.03 0.22 10.50
CA GLN A 64 11.80 -0.51 11.51
C GLN A 64 11.09 -1.79 12.01
N ASN A 65 9.82 -1.98 11.65
CA ASN A 65 9.01 -3.15 11.97
C ASN A 65 8.89 -4.13 10.78
N GLY A 66 9.63 -3.90 9.68
CA GLY A 66 9.65 -4.77 8.50
C GLY A 66 8.39 -4.70 7.63
N ASN A 67 7.50 -3.72 7.86
CA ASN A 67 6.27 -3.53 7.11
C ASN A 67 6.37 -2.34 6.14
N PHE A 68 5.62 -2.42 5.05
CA PHE A 68 5.41 -1.27 4.17
C PHE A 68 4.53 -0.25 4.91
N ILE A 69 4.99 1.00 5.05
CA ILE A 69 4.23 2.05 5.78
C ILE A 69 2.92 2.33 5.03
N GLN A 70 1.81 1.83 5.57
CA GLN A 70 0.48 1.97 4.98
C GLN A 70 -0.30 3.17 5.52
N GLU A 71 0.11 3.73 6.66
CA GLU A 71 -0.58 4.85 7.32
C GLU A 71 0.42 5.79 8.00
N ALA A 72 0.22 7.10 7.83
CA ALA A 72 1.01 8.11 8.50
C ALA A 72 0.72 8.12 10.01
N GLY A 73 1.77 8.26 10.82
CA GLY A 73 1.74 8.28 12.28
C GLY A 73 2.14 6.95 12.91
N LEU A 74 1.90 5.82 12.25
CA LEU A 74 2.29 4.50 12.77
C LEU A 74 3.80 4.37 12.92
N GLU A 75 4.58 5.01 12.05
CA GLU A 75 6.04 5.00 12.07
C GLU A 75 6.65 5.63 13.34
N LYS A 76 5.85 6.39 14.10
CA LYS A 76 6.26 7.06 15.33
C LYS A 76 5.90 6.27 16.59
N LEU A 77 5.23 5.13 16.44
CA LEU A 77 4.71 4.35 17.55
C LEU A 77 5.53 3.07 17.77
N HIS A 78 5.94 2.86 19.00
CA HIS A 78 6.80 1.77 19.45
C HIS A 78 6.11 0.99 20.56
N ARG A 79 5.98 -0.33 20.37
CA ARG A 79 5.35 -1.23 21.36
C ARG A 79 6.19 -1.26 22.64
N GLY A 80 5.53 -1.20 23.79
CA GLY A 80 6.16 -1.18 25.12
C GLY A 80 6.82 0.15 25.51
N GLU A 81 6.87 1.12 24.60
CA GLU A 81 7.51 2.42 24.81
C GLU A 81 6.51 3.57 24.70
N SER A 82 5.78 3.65 23.59
CA SER A 82 4.80 4.69 23.34
C SER A 82 3.67 4.64 24.36
N SER A 83 3.32 5.79 24.90
CA SER A 83 2.15 5.95 25.76
C SER A 83 0.86 6.06 24.94
N GLU A 84 -0.28 5.94 25.60
CA GLU A 84 -1.55 6.29 24.97
C GLU A 84 -1.61 7.73 24.45
N ALA A 85 -0.94 8.67 25.14
CA ALA A 85 -0.86 10.06 24.68
C ALA A 85 -0.12 10.15 23.33
N ASP A 86 0.95 9.38 23.16
CA ASP A 86 1.69 9.32 21.90
C ASP A 86 0.83 8.74 20.78
N VAL A 87 0.05 7.69 21.06
CA VAL A 87 -0.92 7.12 20.11
C VAL A 87 -1.94 8.17 19.68
N ARG A 88 -2.50 8.93 20.62
CA ARG A 88 -3.48 10.00 20.32
C ARG A 88 -2.84 11.16 19.55
N ASN A 89 -1.59 11.49 19.84
CA ASN A 89 -0.85 12.52 19.12
C ASN A 89 -0.54 12.08 17.67
N ALA A 90 -0.22 10.80 17.46
CA ALA A 90 0.09 10.26 16.15
C ALA A 90 -1.17 10.00 15.29
N MET A 91 -2.22 9.44 15.90
CA MET A 91 -3.41 8.94 15.19
C MET A 91 -4.62 9.88 15.26
N GLY A 92 -4.61 10.86 16.17
CA GLY A 92 -5.74 11.74 16.47
C GLY A 92 -6.63 11.21 17.59
N GLN A 93 -7.88 11.67 17.62
CA GLN A 93 -8.86 11.17 18.59
C GLN A 93 -9.43 9.81 18.15
N PRO A 94 -9.48 8.79 19.04
CA PRO A 94 -10.16 7.54 18.75
C PRO A 94 -11.66 7.76 18.65
N ASP A 95 -12.31 6.98 17.80
CA ASP A 95 -13.78 6.98 17.69
C ASP A 95 -14.40 6.31 18.90
N THR A 96 -13.84 5.18 19.32
CA THR A 96 -14.32 4.40 20.47
C THR A 96 -13.16 3.99 21.36
N VAL A 97 -13.36 4.08 22.68
CA VAL A 97 -12.42 3.63 23.72
C VAL A 97 -13.12 2.59 24.57
N TRP A 98 -12.51 1.41 24.67
CA TRP A 98 -13.02 0.30 25.48
C TRP A 98 -12.08 0.14 26.66
N GLU A 99 -12.59 0.36 27.86
CA GLU A 99 -11.84 0.17 29.10
C GLU A 99 -12.21 -1.19 29.71
N LYS A 100 -11.20 -1.97 30.08
CA LYS A 100 -11.37 -3.22 30.81
C LYS A 100 -11.19 -2.98 32.31
N GLU A 101 -11.80 -3.83 33.12
CA GLU A 101 -11.72 -3.74 34.59
C GLU A 101 -10.28 -3.81 35.13
N ASN A 102 -9.37 -4.45 34.39
CA ASN A 102 -7.96 -4.58 34.76
C ASN A 102 -7.09 -3.35 34.41
N GLY A 103 -7.71 -2.28 33.90
CA GLY A 103 -7.04 -1.05 33.48
C GLY A 103 -6.44 -1.07 32.07
N GLU A 104 -6.57 -2.17 31.33
CA GLU A 104 -6.25 -2.18 29.90
C GLU A 104 -7.27 -1.37 29.11
N ARG A 105 -6.80 -0.70 28.05
CA ARG A 105 -7.67 0.06 27.16
C ARG A 105 -7.46 -0.36 25.72
N THR A 106 -8.55 -0.34 24.95
CA THR A 106 -8.52 -0.59 23.52
C THR A 106 -9.04 0.65 22.81
N LEU A 107 -8.24 1.21 21.92
CA LEU A 107 -8.56 2.42 21.16
C LEU A 107 -8.87 2.05 19.72
N GLU A 108 -10.02 2.46 19.24
CA GLU A 108 -10.52 2.15 17.91
C GLU A 108 -10.45 3.37 16.98
N TYR A 109 -9.83 3.19 15.81
CA TYR A 109 -9.64 4.22 14.79
C TYR A 109 -10.16 3.75 13.43
N PRO A 110 -11.48 3.82 13.19
CA PRO A 110 -12.05 3.68 11.86
C PRO A 110 -11.67 4.90 11.00
N LYS A 111 -11.21 4.69 9.76
CA LYS A 111 -10.77 5.79 8.87
C LYS A 111 -11.93 6.52 8.16
N GLY A 112 -13.07 6.62 8.84
CA GLY A 112 -14.31 7.23 8.35
C GLY A 112 -15.06 6.39 7.33
N PRO A 113 -16.16 6.92 6.74
CA PRO A 113 -16.94 6.21 5.74
C PRO A 113 -16.11 5.87 4.50
N ALA A 114 -15.16 6.75 4.16
CA ALA A 114 -14.18 6.51 3.11
C ALA A 114 -12.92 5.74 3.58
N GLY A 115 -12.93 5.18 4.80
CA GLY A 115 -11.85 4.33 5.28
C GLY A 115 -11.93 2.95 4.64
N ALA A 116 -10.78 2.41 4.21
CA ALA A 116 -10.65 0.99 3.85
C ALA A 116 -9.93 0.18 4.95
N ARG A 117 -9.61 0.83 6.08
CA ARG A 117 -8.88 0.26 7.20
C ARG A 117 -9.50 0.73 8.51
N THR A 118 -9.49 -0.16 9.49
CA THR A 118 -9.77 0.15 10.89
C THR A 118 -8.57 -0.34 11.69
N TRP A 119 -8.04 0.54 12.54
CA TRP A 119 -6.93 0.21 13.42
C TRP A 119 -7.41 0.07 14.85
N ILE A 120 -6.98 -0.99 15.51
CA ILE A 120 -7.20 -1.21 16.93
C ILE A 120 -5.85 -1.15 17.63
N PHE A 121 -5.74 -0.28 18.63
CA PHE A 121 -4.56 -0.17 19.50
C PHE A 121 -4.90 -0.70 20.88
N TYR A 122 -4.00 -1.53 21.41
CA TYR A 122 -4.09 -2.11 22.73
C TYR A 122 -3.12 -1.38 23.65
N ILE A 123 -3.66 -0.81 24.72
CA ILE A 123 -2.93 -0.13 25.77
C ILE A 123 -2.92 -1.05 26.98
N GLY A 124 -1.73 -1.41 27.44
CA GLY A 124 -1.52 -2.21 28.64
C GLY A 124 -1.93 -1.45 29.89
N LYS A 125 -2.06 -2.19 31.00
CA LYS A 125 -2.31 -1.65 32.34
C LYS A 125 -1.26 -0.63 32.82
N ASP A 126 -0.09 -0.64 32.21
CA ASP A 126 1.01 0.32 32.45
C ASP A 126 0.83 1.63 31.68
N GLY A 127 -0.26 1.77 30.91
CA GLY A 127 -0.57 2.95 30.10
C GLY A 127 0.22 3.02 28.79
N LYS A 128 0.94 1.95 28.43
CA LYS A 128 1.77 1.90 27.22
C LYS A 128 1.12 1.06 26.12
N LEU A 129 1.47 1.37 24.88
CA LEU A 129 1.07 0.63 23.70
C LEU A 129 1.62 -0.79 23.76
N SER A 130 0.77 -1.78 24.01
CA SER A 130 1.17 -3.19 24.00
C SER A 130 1.22 -3.74 22.58
N ASP A 131 0.21 -3.42 21.76
CA ASP A 131 0.06 -3.94 20.40
C ASP A 131 -0.88 -3.04 19.58
N TYR A 132 -0.84 -3.15 18.25
CA TYR A 132 -1.82 -2.56 17.34
C TYR A 132 -1.99 -3.44 16.10
N LYS A 133 -3.21 -3.44 15.53
CA LYS A 133 -3.54 -4.26 14.36
C LYS A 133 -4.52 -3.57 13.41
N GLN A 134 -4.35 -3.82 12.11
CA GLN A 134 -5.40 -3.59 11.11
C GLN A 134 -6.39 -4.75 11.20
N VAL A 135 -7.67 -4.44 11.41
CA VAL A 135 -8.68 -5.49 11.59
C VAL A 135 -9.46 -5.87 10.35
N LEU A 136 -9.52 -4.97 9.36
CA LEU A 136 -10.20 -5.22 8.08
C LEU A 136 -9.27 -5.99 7.15
N THR A 137 -9.14 -7.30 7.40
CA THR A 137 -8.33 -8.23 6.60
C THR A 137 -9.12 -9.49 6.29
N GLU A 138 -8.82 -10.14 5.16
CA GLU A 138 -9.50 -11.35 4.71
C GLU A 138 -9.41 -12.48 5.75
N GLU A 139 -8.28 -12.57 6.48
CA GLU A 139 -8.08 -13.55 7.54
C GLU A 139 -9.03 -13.33 8.73
N ASN A 140 -9.31 -12.08 9.09
CA ASN A 140 -10.28 -11.77 10.14
C ASN A 140 -11.71 -11.96 9.67
N PHE A 141 -12.01 -11.60 8.42
CA PHE A 141 -13.33 -11.86 7.82
C PHE A 141 -13.66 -13.35 7.79
N ALA A 142 -12.68 -14.19 7.45
CA ALA A 142 -12.83 -15.65 7.46
C ALA A 142 -13.10 -16.24 8.86
N ARG A 143 -12.80 -15.50 9.93
CA ARG A 143 -13.10 -15.91 11.31
C ARG A 143 -14.54 -15.64 11.71
N ILE A 144 -15.26 -14.74 11.01
CA ILE A 144 -16.69 -14.51 11.28
C ILE A 144 -17.49 -15.76 10.89
N LYS A 145 -18.32 -16.25 11.80
CA LYS A 145 -19.15 -17.45 11.61
C LYS A 145 -20.59 -17.19 12.01
N VAL A 146 -21.48 -17.99 11.42
CA VAL A 146 -22.89 -18.04 11.80
C VAL A 146 -23.01 -18.40 13.28
N GLY A 147 -23.89 -17.70 13.99
CA GLY A 147 -24.10 -17.86 15.43
C GLY A 147 -23.26 -16.94 16.32
N MET A 148 -22.31 -16.17 15.77
CA MET A 148 -21.61 -15.13 16.54
C MET A 148 -22.53 -13.97 16.89
N SER A 149 -22.28 -13.33 18.02
CA SER A 149 -22.99 -12.13 18.48
C SER A 149 -22.47 -10.85 17.82
N LYS A 150 -23.30 -9.79 17.85
CA LYS A 150 -22.92 -8.42 17.43
C LYS A 150 -21.65 -7.93 18.14
N GLU A 151 -21.53 -8.22 19.43
CA GLU A 151 -20.42 -7.80 20.27
C GLU A 151 -19.12 -8.50 19.85
N GLU A 152 -19.16 -9.80 19.55
CA GLU A 152 -18.00 -10.53 19.03
C GLU A 152 -17.54 -9.97 17.68
N VAL A 153 -18.47 -9.66 16.78
CA VAL A 153 -18.15 -9.02 15.49
C VAL A 153 -17.53 -7.64 15.70
N ARG A 154 -18.07 -6.81 16.61
CA ARG A 154 -17.50 -5.50 16.97
C ARG A 154 -16.07 -5.60 17.52
N GLN A 155 -15.82 -6.56 18.40
CA GLN A 155 -14.48 -6.76 18.97
C GLN A 155 -13.46 -7.17 17.91
N MET A 156 -13.90 -7.90 16.88
CA MET A 156 -13.01 -8.36 15.81
C MET A 156 -12.77 -7.30 14.74
N LEU A 157 -13.81 -6.63 14.24
CA LEU A 157 -13.73 -5.75 13.05
C LEU A 157 -13.85 -4.25 13.38
N GLY A 158 -14.15 -3.91 14.63
CA GLY A 158 -14.46 -2.55 15.04
C GLY A 158 -15.86 -2.11 14.60
N LYS A 159 -16.10 -0.80 14.64
CA LYS A 159 -17.34 -0.14 14.26
C LYS A 159 -17.58 -0.28 12.76
N PRO A 160 -18.77 -0.74 12.36
CA PRO A 160 -19.15 -0.79 10.95
C PRO A 160 -19.28 0.63 10.40
N ARG A 161 -19.08 0.75 9.10
CA ARG A 161 -19.34 1.99 8.37
C ARG A 161 -20.83 2.29 8.36
N THR A 162 -21.65 1.31 7.99
CA THR A 162 -23.10 1.43 7.92
C THR A 162 -23.76 0.29 8.69
N VAL A 163 -24.89 0.62 9.33
CA VAL A 163 -25.82 -0.36 9.91
C VAL A 163 -27.16 -0.15 9.23
N VAL A 164 -27.65 -1.18 8.53
CA VAL A 164 -28.93 -1.14 7.82
C VAL A 164 -29.85 -2.22 8.40
N GLN A 165 -31.05 -1.83 8.81
CA GLN A 165 -32.06 -2.76 9.31
C GLN A 165 -33.18 -2.95 8.29
N PHE A 166 -33.43 -4.20 7.93
CA PHE A 166 -34.53 -4.66 7.08
C PHE A 166 -35.59 -5.36 7.94
N THR A 167 -36.40 -4.58 8.67
CA THR A 167 -37.40 -5.10 9.61
C THR A 167 -38.37 -6.12 8.98
N ARG A 168 -38.71 -5.97 7.70
CA ARG A 168 -39.60 -6.92 6.99
C ARG A 168 -38.98 -8.31 6.77
N LYS A 169 -37.65 -8.40 6.79
CA LYS A 169 -36.87 -9.64 6.65
C LYS A 169 -36.27 -10.12 7.97
N ASN A 170 -36.53 -9.40 9.08
CA ASN A 170 -35.88 -9.60 10.36
C ASN A 170 -34.33 -9.57 10.30
N GLU A 171 -33.77 -8.74 9.43
CA GLU A 171 -32.35 -8.78 9.10
C GLU A 171 -31.67 -7.43 9.36
N GLU A 172 -30.51 -7.45 10.00
CA GLU A 172 -29.61 -6.30 10.16
C GLU A 172 -28.29 -6.58 9.45
N VAL A 173 -27.84 -5.65 8.63
CA VAL A 173 -26.62 -5.76 7.84
C VAL A 173 -25.63 -4.69 8.27
N TRP A 174 -24.43 -5.12 8.64
CA TRP A 174 -23.31 -4.25 8.93
C TRP A 174 -22.29 -4.33 7.80
N ASP A 175 -21.81 -3.18 7.33
CA ASP A 175 -20.79 -3.14 6.28
C ASP A 175 -19.48 -2.48 6.72
N TRP A 176 -18.39 -2.97 6.12
CA TRP A 176 -17.07 -2.36 6.18
C TRP A 176 -16.51 -2.29 4.79
N ARG A 177 -15.94 -1.14 4.43
CA ARG A 177 -15.16 -1.02 3.20
C ARG A 177 -13.74 -1.50 3.45
N TYR A 178 -13.17 -2.25 2.52
CA TYR A 178 -11.78 -2.67 2.55
C TYR A 178 -11.18 -2.72 1.15
N ILE A 179 -9.85 -2.83 1.08
CA ILE A 179 -9.10 -3.06 -0.16
C ILE A 179 -8.72 -4.54 -0.19
N GLN A 180 -9.08 -5.21 -1.28
CA GLN A 180 -8.73 -6.61 -1.53
C GLN A 180 -7.26 -6.76 -1.94
N SER A 181 -6.76 -7.99 -1.93
CA SER A 181 -5.40 -8.33 -2.36
C SER A 181 -5.10 -7.92 -3.82
N ASP A 182 -6.11 -7.84 -4.68
CA ASP A 182 -6.02 -7.35 -6.07
C ASP A 182 -6.11 -5.83 -6.22
N ALA A 183 -6.03 -5.08 -5.10
CA ALA A 183 -6.19 -3.63 -5.00
C ALA A 183 -7.60 -3.10 -5.37
N SER A 184 -8.60 -3.96 -5.57
CA SER A 184 -9.98 -3.53 -5.76
C SER A 184 -10.65 -3.14 -4.43
N GLN A 185 -11.63 -2.25 -4.49
CA GLN A 185 -12.41 -1.87 -3.32
C GLN A 185 -13.68 -2.71 -3.22
N ALA A 186 -13.94 -3.25 -2.03
CA ALA A 186 -15.12 -4.03 -1.73
C ALA A 186 -15.72 -3.65 -0.38
N PHE A 187 -16.96 -4.05 -0.18
CA PHE A 187 -17.63 -4.06 1.10
C PHE A 187 -17.73 -5.50 1.60
N PHE A 188 -17.27 -5.73 2.83
CA PHE A 188 -17.58 -6.92 3.58
C PHE A 188 -18.84 -6.67 4.39
N ASN A 189 -19.86 -7.51 4.20
CA ASN A 189 -21.16 -7.39 4.84
C ASN A 189 -21.38 -8.55 5.80
N VAL A 190 -21.79 -8.25 7.02
CA VAL A 190 -22.22 -9.23 8.01
C VAL A 190 -23.73 -9.13 8.18
N HIS A 191 -24.42 -10.23 7.92
CA HIS A 191 -25.87 -10.36 8.04
C HIS A 191 -26.19 -10.96 9.40
N MET A 192 -27.11 -10.35 10.12
CA MET A 192 -27.53 -10.75 11.46
C MET A 192 -29.06 -10.76 11.56
N ASP A 193 -29.59 -11.66 12.39
CA ASP A 193 -31.00 -11.67 12.73
C ASP A 193 -31.28 -10.60 13.81
N ILE A 194 -32.32 -9.77 13.60
CA ILE A 194 -32.62 -8.64 14.50
C ILE A 194 -33.04 -9.14 15.90
N THR A 195 -33.79 -10.23 15.98
CA THR A 195 -34.37 -10.72 17.24
C THR A 195 -33.33 -11.36 18.14
N SER A 196 -32.50 -12.23 17.56
CA SER A 196 -31.45 -12.95 18.29
C SER A 196 -30.15 -12.16 18.39
N GLY A 197 -29.90 -11.22 17.48
CA GLY A 197 -28.62 -10.50 17.39
C GLY A 197 -27.46 -11.37 16.89
N LEU A 198 -27.74 -12.55 16.34
CA LEU A 198 -26.73 -13.51 15.90
C LEU A 198 -26.47 -13.40 14.40
N VAL A 199 -25.22 -13.63 14.00
CA VAL A 199 -24.79 -13.69 12.60
C VAL A 199 -25.50 -14.84 11.90
N THR A 200 -26.15 -14.53 10.78
CA THR A 200 -26.81 -15.49 9.90
C THR A 200 -25.98 -15.76 8.64
N GLY A 201 -25.09 -14.85 8.26
CA GLY A 201 -24.20 -15.04 7.12
C GLY A 201 -23.29 -13.84 6.86
N THR A 202 -22.45 -13.97 5.83
CA THR A 202 -21.54 -12.92 5.37
C THR A 202 -21.55 -12.86 3.86
N SER A 203 -21.41 -11.67 3.29
CA SER A 203 -21.29 -11.49 1.84
C SER A 203 -20.26 -10.41 1.50
N VAL A 204 -19.73 -10.45 0.28
CA VAL A 204 -18.84 -9.40 -0.25
C VAL A 204 -19.52 -8.76 -1.45
N SER A 205 -19.60 -7.43 -1.46
CA SER A 205 -20.09 -6.65 -2.60
C SER A 205 -19.00 -5.72 -3.13
N GLN A 206 -18.85 -5.64 -4.45
CA GLN A 206 -17.84 -4.80 -5.08
C GLN A 206 -18.27 -3.33 -5.11
N VAL A 207 -17.32 -2.42 -4.91
CA VAL A 207 -17.57 -0.98 -5.14
C VAL A 207 -17.51 -0.73 -6.65
N TYR A 208 -18.67 -0.72 -7.30
CA TYR A 208 -18.74 -0.29 -8.70
C TYR A 208 -18.52 1.23 -8.77
N GLY A 209 -17.45 1.64 -9.44
CA GLY A 209 -17.19 3.04 -9.72
C GLY A 209 -18.27 3.59 -10.67
N HIS A 210 -18.91 4.68 -10.26
CA HIS A 210 -19.65 5.56 -11.16
C HIS A 210 -18.78 6.77 -11.48
#